data_AF-A0A352QU00-F1
#
_entry.id   AF-A0A352QU00-F1
#
_cell.length_a   1.000
_cell.length_b   1.000
_cell.length_c   1.000
_cell.angle_alpha   90.00
_cell.angle_beta   90.00
_cell.angle_gamma   90.00
#
_symmetry.space_group_name_H-M   'P 1'
#
loop_
_entity.id
_entity.type
_entity.pdbx_description
1 polymer ?
#
loop_
_entity_poly.entity_id
_entity_poly.type
_entity_poly.pdbx_seq_one_letter_code
_entity_poly.pdbx_strand_id
1 'polypeptide(L)'
;VAMVTRVTQGHSGRPLVLGRIPALAFIGMQAVAVLRVVSELAANPAPWFLAAGLGWLLVFLPWVLRSLWIYATPRIDGRPG
;
A
#
# COMPACT_ATOMS: atom_id res chain seq x y z
N VAL A 1 5.54 0.11 0.95
CA VAL A 1 4.65 1.31 0.99
C VAL A 1 5.43 2.61 1.21
N ALA A 2 6.13 2.81 2.33
CA ALA A 2 6.76 4.10 2.68
C ALA A 2 7.88 4.56 1.72
N MET A 3 8.92 3.73 1.49
CA MET A 3 10.03 4.05 0.58
C MET A 3 9.53 4.39 -0.82
N VAL A 4 8.72 3.51 -1.41
CA VAL A 4 8.16 3.71 -2.75
C VAL A 4 7.34 5.00 -2.81
N THR A 5 6.46 5.26 -1.84
CA THR A 5 5.67 6.51 -1.80
C THR A 5 6.56 7.76 -1.84
N ARG A 6 7.66 7.76 -1.06
CA ARG A 6 8.63 8.87 -1.04
C ARG A 6 9.28 9.06 -2.41
N VAL A 7 9.77 7.98 -3.02
CA VAL A 7 10.44 8.01 -4.35
C VAL A 7 9.46 8.47 -5.43
N THR A 8 8.25 7.91 -5.45
CA THR A 8 7.16 8.29 -6.36
C THR A 8 6.83 9.78 -6.23
N GLN A 9 6.71 10.31 -5.01
CA GLN A 9 6.42 11.73 -4.79
C GLN A 9 7.58 12.63 -5.22
N GLY A 10 8.81 12.30 -4.81
CA GLY A 10 10.00 13.09 -5.12
C GLY A 10 10.25 13.22 -6.62
N HIS A 11 10.16 12.12 -7.36
CA HIS A 11 10.36 12.15 -8.81
C HIS A 11 9.18 12.70 -9.60
N SER A 12 7.97 12.70 -9.04
CA SER A 12 6.79 13.30 -9.72
C SER A 12 6.56 14.77 -9.41
N GLY A 13 7.47 15.42 -8.68
CA GLY A 13 7.35 16.83 -8.27
C GLY A 13 6.28 17.07 -7.21
N ARG A 14 5.80 16.01 -6.53
CA ARG A 14 4.74 16.08 -5.53
C ARG A 14 5.31 16.31 -4.12
N PRO A 15 4.54 16.95 -3.22
CA PRO A 15 4.96 17.10 -1.82
C PRO A 15 5.26 15.76 -1.15
N LEU A 16 6.37 15.72 -0.39
CA LEU A 16 6.85 14.56 0.38
C LEU A 16 6.07 14.42 1.70
N VAL A 17 4.75 14.35 1.61
CA VAL A 17 3.84 14.25 2.74
C VAL A 17 3.13 12.90 2.69
N LEU A 18 2.99 12.24 3.84
CA LEU A 18 2.28 10.99 3.92
C LEU A 18 0.77 11.23 3.74
N GLY A 19 0.25 10.94 2.56
CA GLY A 19 -1.17 11.02 2.27
C GLY A 19 -1.99 9.88 2.90
N ARG A 20 -3.32 10.02 2.88
CA ARG A 20 -4.26 9.05 3.48
C ARG A 20 -4.14 7.64 2.88
N ILE A 21 -4.00 7.53 1.56
CA ILE A 21 -3.87 6.22 0.87
C ILE A 21 -2.61 5.45 1.30
N PRO A 22 -1.38 6.01 1.21
CA PRO A 22 -0.20 5.30 1.69
C PRO A 22 -0.20 5.07 3.21
N ALA A 23 -0.81 5.95 4.02
CA ALA A 23 -1.01 5.70 5.45
C ALA A 23 -1.92 4.48 5.71
N LEU A 24 -3.06 4.40 5.01
CA LEU A 24 -3.98 3.28 5.10
C LEU A 24 -3.30 1.96 4.68
N ALA A 25 -2.57 1.97 3.56
CA ALA A 25 -1.84 0.79 3.13
C ALA A 25 -0.76 0.37 4.13
N PHE A 26 -0.08 1.33 4.76
CA PHE A 26 0.93 1.04 5.78
C PHE A 26 0.32 0.41 7.03
N ILE A 27 -0.66 1.06 7.65
CA ILE A 27 -1.31 0.57 8.88
C ILE A 27 -2.07 -0.74 8.61
N GLY A 28 -2.83 -0.79 7.50
CA GLY A 28 -3.56 -1.97 7.09
C GLY A 28 -2.65 -3.19 6.88
N MET A 29 -1.46 -2.98 6.32
CA MET A 29 -0.49 -4.07 6.17
C MET A 29 0.08 -4.58 7.48
N GLN A 30 0.25 -3.73 8.48
CA GLN A 30 0.63 -4.20 9.81
C GLN A 30 -0.47 -5.11 10.39
N ALA A 31 -1.73 -4.72 10.26
CA ALA A 31 -2.87 -5.54 10.71
C ALA A 31 -2.94 -6.88 9.97
N VAL A 32 -2.76 -6.89 8.64
CA VAL A 32 -2.72 -8.12 7.83
C VAL A 32 -1.57 -9.02 8.25
N ALA A 33 -0.39 -8.46 8.51
CA ALA A 33 0.77 -9.23 8.97
C ALA A 33 0.51 -9.89 10.34
N VAL A 34 -0.07 -9.15 11.29
CA VAL A 34 -0.47 -9.69 12.60
C VAL A 34 -1.53 -10.79 12.44
N LEU A 35 -2.57 -10.55 11.64
CA LEU A 35 -3.62 -11.53 11.36
C LEU A 35 -3.03 -12.83 10.82
N ARG A 36 -2.12 -12.71 9.85
CA ARG A 36 -1.41 -13.86 9.28
C ARG A 36 -0.65 -14.58 10.41
N VAL A 37 0.24 -13.93 11.14
CA VAL A 37 1.09 -14.63 12.13
C VAL A 37 0.25 -15.29 13.23
N VAL A 38 -0.73 -14.57 13.78
CA VAL A 38 -1.60 -15.08 14.85
C VAL A 38 -2.47 -16.25 14.39
N SER A 39 -2.83 -16.30 13.11
CA SER A 39 -3.63 -17.41 12.58
C SER A 39 -2.98 -18.79 12.71
N GLU A 40 -1.65 -18.87 12.83
CA GLU A 40 -0.95 -20.14 13.06
C GLU A 40 -1.31 -20.78 14.42
N LEU A 41 -1.84 -19.99 15.35
CA LEU A 41 -2.29 -20.48 16.67
C LEU A 41 -3.73 -21.03 16.63
N ALA A 42 -4.45 -20.87 15.51
CA ALA A 42 -5.82 -21.36 15.38
C ALA A 42 -5.85 -22.86 15.08
N ALA A 43 -6.78 -23.58 15.70
CA ALA A 43 -7.01 -25.01 15.41
C ALA A 43 -7.39 -25.27 13.93
N ASN A 44 -7.99 -24.28 13.26
CA ASN A 44 -8.25 -24.29 11.82
C ASN A 44 -7.76 -22.98 11.19
N PRO A 45 -6.51 -22.91 10.68
CA PRO A 45 -5.91 -21.68 10.17
C PRO A 45 -6.36 -21.31 8.75
N ALA A 46 -6.92 -22.24 7.97
CA ALA A 46 -7.27 -22.04 6.56
C ALA A 46 -8.14 -20.78 6.27
N PRO A 47 -9.27 -20.54 6.96
CA PRO A 47 -10.09 -19.35 6.71
C PRO A 47 -9.35 -18.04 7.03
N TRP A 48 -8.46 -18.06 8.01
CA TRP A 48 -7.68 -16.89 8.41
C TRP A 48 -6.57 -16.57 7.39
N PHE A 49 -5.97 -17.59 6.79
CA PHE A 49 -5.06 -17.38 5.65
C PHE A 49 -5.77 -16.76 4.46
N LEU A 50 -6.99 -17.22 4.13
CA LEU A 50 -7.81 -16.62 3.08
C LEU A 50 -8.15 -15.16 3.41
N ALA A 51 -8.57 -14.89 4.65
CA ALA A 51 -8.86 -13.54 5.11
C ALA A 51 -7.62 -12.62 5.05
N ALA A 52 -6.44 -13.12 5.44
CA ALA A 52 -5.19 -12.37 5.33
C ALA A 52 -4.82 -12.09 3.86
N GLY A 53 -5.01 -13.05 2.96
CA GLY A 53 -4.79 -12.86 1.52
C GLY A 53 -5.72 -11.82 0.90
N LEU A 54 -7.02 -11.90 1.21
CA LEU A 54 -8.00 -10.90 0.76
C LEU A 54 -7.72 -9.52 1.38
N GLY A 55 -7.40 -9.48 2.68
CA GLY A 55 -7.03 -8.26 3.38
C GLY A 55 -5.81 -7.59 2.75
N TRP A 56 -4.78 -8.36 2.39
CA TRP A 56 -3.60 -7.88 1.67
C TRP A 56 -3.99 -7.16 0.38
N LEU A 57 -4.82 -7.80 -0.47
CA LEU A 57 -5.29 -7.20 -1.71
C LEU A 57 -6.06 -5.90 -1.47
N LEU A 58 -6.99 -5.91 -0.50
CA LEU A 58 -7.82 -4.75 -0.19
C LEU A 58 -7.01 -3.54 0.28
N VAL A 59 -5.98 -3.73 1.11
CA VAL A 59 -5.17 -2.62 1.63
C VAL A 59 -4.13 -2.14 0.63
N PHE A 60 -3.58 -3.02 -0.21
CA PHE A 60 -2.58 -2.65 -1.20
C PHE A 60 -3.16 -2.03 -2.47
N LEU A 61 -4.33 -2.52 -2.93
CA LEU A 61 -4.88 -2.15 -4.23
C LEU A 61 -5.06 -0.62 -4.40
N PRO A 62 -5.64 0.15 -3.46
CA PRO A 62 -5.76 1.60 -3.60
C PRO A 62 -4.40 2.30 -3.75
N TRP A 63 -3.39 1.80 -3.03
CA TRP A 63 -2.03 2.36 -3.08
C TRP A 63 -1.33 2.06 -4.40
N VAL A 64 -1.49 0.85 -4.93
CA VAL A 64 -0.96 0.46 -6.25
C VAL A 64 -1.63 1.28 -7.35
N LEU A 65 -2.97 1.35 -7.37
CA LEU A 65 -3.70 2.11 -8.39
C LEU A 65 -3.32 3.59 -8.40
N ARG A 66 -3.20 4.21 -7.22
CA ARG A 66 -2.70 5.58 -7.12
C ARG A 66 -1.28 5.71 -7.67
N SER A 67 -0.39 4.79 -7.34
CA SER A 67 1.01 4.85 -7.80
C SER A 67 1.13 4.67 -9.31
N LEU A 68 0.34 3.75 -9.88
CA LEU A 68 0.24 3.57 -11.33
C LEU A 68 -0.29 4.82 -12.03
N TRP A 69 -1.35 5.43 -11.47
CA TRP A 69 -1.87 6.69 -12.02
C TRP A 69 -0.80 7.79 -12.02
N ILE A 70 -0.01 7.91 -10.95
CA ILE A 70 1.10 8.86 -10.89
C ILE A 70 2.12 8.62 -12.01
N TYR A 71 2.48 7.36 -12.28
CA TYR A 71 3.44 7.01 -13.32
C TYR A 71 2.87 7.16 -14.73
N ALA A 72 1.55 7.07 -14.90
CA ALA A 72 0.87 7.21 -16.18
C ALA A 72 0.50 8.67 -16.52
N THR A 73 0.66 9.60 -15.58
CA THR A 73 0.39 11.03 -15.80
C THR A 73 1.66 11.85 -15.84
N PRO A 74 1.71 12.93 -16.65
CA PRO A 74 2.81 13.88 -16.59
C PRO A 74 3.04 14.41 -15.18
N ARG A 75 4.28 14.79 -14.89
CA ARG A 75 4.65 15.39 -13.61
C ARG A 75 3.85 16.66 -13.31
N ILE A 76 3.54 16.87 -12.03
CA ILE A 76 2.75 18.03 -11.60
C ILE A 76 3.54 19.34 -11.68
N ASP A 77 4.88 19.26 -11.65
CA ASP A 77 5.77 20.41 -11.74
C ASP A 77 6.10 20.81 -13.19
N GLY A 78 5.51 20.14 -14.18
CA GLY A 78 5.70 20.44 -15.61
C GLY A 78 7.09 20.13 -16.16
N ARG A 79 7.98 19.52 -15.37
CA ARG A 79 9.32 19.12 -15.83
C ARG A 79 9.23 17.86 -16.71
N PRO A 80 10.22 17.62 -17.57
CA PRO A 80 10.31 16.36 -18.31
C PRO A 80 10.37 15.16 -17.35
N GLY A 81 9.59 14.12 -17.66
CA GLY A 81 9.53 12.88 -16.89
C GLY A 81 8.12 12.33 -16.78
#